data_AF-A0A164SDY2-F1
#
_entry.id   AF-A0A164SDY2-F1
#
_cell.length_a   1.000
_cell.length_b   1.000
_cell.length_c   1.000
_cell.angle_alpha   90.00
_cell.angle_beta   90.00
_cell.angle_gamma   90.00
#
_symmetry.space_group_name_H-M   'P 1'
#
loop_
_entity.id
_entity.type
_entity.pdbx_description
1 polymer ?
#
loop_
_entity_poly.entity_id
_entity_poly.type
_entity_poly.pdbx_seq_one_letter_code
_entity_poly.pdbx_strand_id
1 'polypeptide(L)'
;MLFRPISYLLTVYAALLSLFPGVSAMITGISGDGHYAKVGYNYPITFYTQSCKSPVPFSDYTVILGWSWIFNPSSPGGVGTFGYSTVDLISLQQVNTRAGTFTVSVPLPAAVFVINTTYTFDLTAAVTSLTGPANTPSVRLFTSQIVIEP
;
A
#
# COMPACT_ATOMS: atom_id res chain seq x y z
N MET A 1 -43.09 35.91 11.35
CA MET A 1 -41.79 35.63 12.00
C MET A 1 -41.65 34.13 12.20
N LEU A 2 -41.01 33.37 11.28
CA LEU A 2 -40.71 31.95 11.53
C LEU A 2 -39.68 31.40 10.53
N PHE A 3 -38.39 31.68 10.71
CA PHE A 3 -37.31 31.10 9.86
C PHE A 3 -35.98 30.88 10.58
N ARG A 4 -35.93 30.90 11.92
CA ARG A 4 -34.66 30.77 12.67
C ARG A 4 -34.17 29.36 13.06
N PRO A 5 -34.97 28.27 13.14
CA PRO A 5 -34.47 27.01 13.72
C PRO A 5 -33.57 26.19 12.78
N ILE A 6 -33.73 26.32 11.46
CA ILE A 6 -33.01 25.51 10.46
C ILE A 6 -31.54 25.96 10.33
N SER A 7 -31.28 27.27 10.45
CA SER A 7 -29.93 27.82 10.35
C SER A 7 -29.02 27.31 11.47
N TYR A 8 -29.50 27.23 12.71
CA TYR A 8 -28.72 26.70 13.84
C TYR A 8 -28.42 25.21 13.68
N LEU A 9 -29.37 24.43 13.19
CA LEU A 9 -29.19 23.00 12.90
C LEU A 9 -28.12 22.79 11.82
N LEU A 10 -28.14 23.59 10.76
CA LEU A 10 -27.15 23.50 9.68
C LEU A 10 -25.74 23.90 10.16
N THR A 11 -25.63 24.94 10.99
CA THR A 11 -24.34 25.39 11.55
C THR A 11 -23.77 24.39 12.54
N VAL A 12 -24.60 23.79 13.39
CA VAL A 12 -24.18 22.73 14.31
C VAL A 12 -23.75 21.48 13.54
N TYR A 13 -24.48 21.11 12.49
CA TYR A 13 -24.13 19.97 11.62
C TYR A 13 -22.80 20.21 10.88
N ALA A 14 -22.58 21.41 10.32
CA ALA A 14 -21.32 21.79 9.69
C ALA A 14 -20.14 21.84 10.68
N ALA A 15 -20.37 22.32 11.91
CA ALA A 15 -19.37 22.31 12.97
C ALA A 15 -19.01 20.87 13.41
N LEU A 16 -20.01 19.98 13.55
CA LEU A 16 -19.80 18.56 13.83
C LEU A 16 -19.02 17.83 12.73
N LEU A 17 -19.29 18.14 11.46
CA LEU A 17 -18.52 17.61 10.32
C LEU A 17 -17.07 18.12 10.32
N SER A 18 -16.82 19.35 10.77
CA SER A 18 -15.46 19.91 10.86
C SER A 18 -14.61 19.33 12.00
N LEU A 19 -15.23 18.65 12.97
CA LEU A 19 -14.55 18.02 14.10
C LEU A 19 -13.99 16.63 13.78
N PHE A 20 -14.26 16.08 12.60
CA PHE A 20 -13.59 14.90 12.10
C PHE A 20 -12.36 15.35 11.30
N PRO A 21 -11.15 15.44 11.89
CA PRO A 21 -9.96 15.58 11.08
C PRO A 21 -9.97 14.44 10.06
N GLY A 22 -9.80 14.78 8.78
CA GLY A 22 -9.70 13.79 7.72
C GLY A 22 -8.68 12.73 8.13
N VAL A 23 -9.14 11.51 8.38
CA VAL A 23 -8.27 10.43 8.83
C VAL A 23 -7.48 9.99 7.61
N SER A 24 -6.29 10.56 7.46
CA SER A 24 -5.30 10.03 6.53
C SER A 24 -4.76 8.73 7.09
N ALA A 25 -4.57 7.73 6.23
CA ALA A 25 -3.91 6.48 6.56
C ALA A 25 -2.76 6.24 5.59
N MET A 26 -1.81 5.43 6.05
CA MET A 26 -0.62 5.06 5.28
C MET A 26 -0.47 3.55 5.24
N ILE A 27 0.18 3.05 4.20
CA ILE A 27 0.67 1.67 4.13
C ILE A 27 1.73 1.48 5.22
N THR A 28 1.55 0.41 5.99
CA THR A 28 2.42 0.00 7.10
C THR A 28 2.98 -1.41 6.93
N GLY A 29 2.53 -2.16 5.92
CA GLY A 29 3.04 -3.50 5.67
C GLY A 29 2.41 -4.13 4.43
N ILE A 30 2.95 -5.29 4.07
CA ILE A 30 2.49 -6.13 2.97
C ILE A 30 2.50 -7.60 3.38
N SER A 31 1.66 -8.41 2.74
CA SER A 31 1.75 -9.88 2.80
C SER A 31 1.19 -10.53 1.54
N GLY A 32 1.54 -11.80 1.32
CA GLY A 32 0.74 -12.68 0.47
C GLY A 32 -0.60 -13.03 1.11
N ASP A 33 -1.43 -13.79 0.39
CA ASP A 33 -2.70 -14.32 0.89
C ASP A 33 -2.55 -15.60 1.74
N GLY A 34 -1.31 -16.10 1.89
CA GLY A 34 -0.99 -17.28 2.67
C GLY A 34 -0.92 -18.59 1.86
N HIS A 35 -1.32 -18.58 0.59
CA HIS A 35 -1.15 -19.73 -0.30
C HIS A 35 0.16 -19.62 -1.07
N TYR A 36 0.59 -20.75 -1.66
CA TYR A 36 1.71 -20.74 -2.59
C TYR A 36 1.32 -20.01 -3.86
N ALA A 37 2.18 -19.10 -4.28
CA ALA A 37 2.03 -18.42 -5.55
C ALA A 37 2.50 -19.33 -6.69
N LYS A 38 1.94 -19.17 -7.89
CA LYS A 38 2.29 -20.01 -9.04
C LYS A 38 2.82 -19.19 -10.20
N VAL A 39 3.93 -19.64 -10.80
CA VAL A 39 4.48 -19.02 -12.00
C VAL A 39 3.46 -19.08 -13.16
N GLY A 40 3.34 -17.97 -13.87
CA GLY A 40 2.37 -17.75 -14.94
C GLY A 40 1.00 -17.23 -14.48
N TYR A 41 0.76 -17.12 -13.17
CA TYR A 41 -0.52 -16.66 -12.61
C TYR A 41 -0.37 -15.33 -11.89
N ASN A 42 -1.50 -14.68 -11.62
CA ASN A 42 -1.53 -13.53 -10.73
C ASN A 42 -1.63 -14.00 -9.28
N TYR A 43 -0.88 -13.34 -8.41
CA TYR A 43 -0.86 -13.62 -6.99
C TYR A 43 -1.37 -12.41 -6.19
N PRO A 44 -2.33 -12.57 -5.27
CA PRO A 44 -2.83 -11.49 -4.44
C PRO A 44 -1.80 -11.04 -3.39
N ILE A 45 -1.48 -9.75 -3.40
CA ILE A 45 -0.70 -9.08 -2.35
C ILE A 45 -1.62 -8.16 -1.56
N THR A 46 -1.67 -8.37 -0.26
CA THR A 46 -2.44 -7.56 0.69
C THR A 46 -1.56 -6.46 1.27
N PHE A 47 -2.07 -5.24 1.21
CA PHE A 47 -1.48 -4.06 1.82
C PHE A 47 -2.22 -3.74 3.12
N TYR A 48 -1.44 -3.55 4.19
CA TYR A 48 -1.96 -3.13 5.49
C TYR A 48 -1.82 -1.62 5.62
N THR A 49 -2.87 -0.99 6.13
CA THR A 49 -2.95 0.46 6.23
C THR A 49 -3.42 0.87 7.61
N GLN A 50 -2.83 1.91 8.15
CA GLN A 50 -3.14 2.40 9.49
C GLN A 50 -3.37 3.90 9.48
N SER A 51 -4.37 4.34 10.24
CA SER A 51 -4.63 5.76 10.46
C SER A 51 -3.39 6.44 11.01
N CYS A 52 -2.98 7.53 10.38
CA CYS A 52 -1.92 8.38 10.87
C CYS A 52 -2.45 9.25 12.02
N LYS A 53 -1.59 9.54 13.00
CA LYS A 53 -1.95 10.47 14.07
C LYS A 53 -2.05 11.87 13.46
N SER A 54 -3.26 12.45 13.51
CA SER A 54 -3.48 13.86 13.17
C SER A 54 -2.49 14.74 13.96
N PRO A 55 -1.85 15.76 13.34
CA PRO A 55 -2.21 16.43 12.09
C PRO A 55 -1.26 16.13 10.91
N VAL A 56 -0.60 14.98 10.86
CA VAL A 56 0.33 14.68 9.74
C VAL A 56 -0.46 14.04 8.60
N PRO A 57 -0.82 14.78 7.52
CA PRO A 57 -1.42 14.17 6.34
C PRO A 57 -0.41 13.22 5.68
N PHE A 58 -0.94 12.16 5.12
CA PHE A 58 -0.21 11.10 4.46
C PHE A 58 -0.92 10.72 3.16
N SER A 59 -0.16 10.60 2.09
CA SER A 59 -0.68 10.14 0.80
C SER A 59 0.35 9.24 0.14
N ASP A 60 -0.03 7.99 -0.10
CA ASP A 60 0.78 7.00 -0.79
C ASP A 60 0.37 6.97 -2.27
N TYR A 61 1.32 7.13 -3.20
CA TYR A 61 1.00 7.32 -4.62
C TYR A 61 1.31 6.10 -5.48
N THR A 62 2.49 5.53 -5.27
CA THR A 62 2.97 4.43 -6.09
C THR A 62 3.70 3.43 -5.21
N VAL A 63 3.49 2.14 -5.49
CA VAL A 63 4.26 1.05 -4.93
C VAL A 63 5.08 0.38 -6.04
N ILE A 64 6.38 0.26 -5.84
CA ILE A 64 7.24 -0.58 -6.67
C ILE A 64 7.47 -1.88 -5.93
N LEU A 65 7.12 -3.00 -6.57
CA LEU A 65 7.34 -4.34 -6.07
C LEU A 65 8.56 -4.93 -6.74
N GLY A 66 9.53 -5.33 -5.92
CA GLY A 66 10.64 -6.14 -6.36
C GLY A 66 10.81 -7.37 -5.49
N TRP A 67 11.67 -8.24 -5.98
CA TRP A 67 11.81 -9.60 -5.51
C TRP A 67 13.28 -9.94 -5.37
N SER A 68 13.59 -10.72 -4.34
CA SER A 68 14.90 -11.34 -4.16
C SER A 68 14.72 -12.78 -3.76
N TRP A 69 15.68 -13.60 -4.11
CA TRP A 69 15.80 -14.93 -3.55
C TRP A 69 16.24 -14.78 -2.08
N ILE A 70 15.69 -15.57 -1.16
CA ILE A 70 16.07 -15.47 0.26
C ILE A 70 17.58 -15.71 0.51
N PHE A 71 18.22 -16.49 -0.37
CA PHE A 71 19.66 -16.77 -0.35
C PHE A 71 20.50 -15.78 -1.19
N ASN A 72 19.86 -14.83 -1.86
CA ASN A 72 20.51 -13.71 -2.55
C ASN A 72 19.68 -12.44 -2.35
N PRO A 73 19.66 -11.90 -1.10
CA PRO A 73 18.88 -10.74 -0.76
C PRO A 73 19.42 -9.50 -1.48
N SER A 74 18.53 -8.55 -1.79
CA SER A 74 18.94 -7.25 -2.32
C SER A 74 19.83 -6.48 -1.33
N SER A 75 20.63 -5.55 -1.85
CA SER A 75 21.33 -4.58 -1.02
C SER A 75 20.37 -3.84 -0.08
N PRO A 76 20.78 -3.51 1.16
CA PRO A 76 19.97 -2.70 2.07
C PRO A 76 19.46 -1.43 1.39
N GLY A 77 18.15 -1.16 1.50
CA GLY A 77 17.51 -0.02 0.83
C GLY A 77 17.09 -0.25 -0.62
N GLY A 78 17.33 -1.43 -1.18
CA GLY A 78 16.87 -1.84 -2.51
C GLY A 78 15.48 -2.47 -2.51
N VAL A 79 14.86 -2.55 -3.69
CA VAL A 79 13.56 -3.23 -3.90
C VAL A 79 13.68 -4.69 -4.28
N GLY A 80 14.88 -5.20 -4.56
CA GLY A 80 15.06 -6.57 -5.00
C GLY A 80 16.26 -6.76 -5.91
N THR A 81 16.58 -8.01 -6.23
CA THR A 81 17.49 -8.35 -7.34
C THR A 81 16.82 -8.14 -8.70
N PHE A 82 15.49 -8.14 -8.74
CA PHE A 82 14.70 -7.69 -9.88
C PHE A 82 13.41 -6.99 -9.43
N GLY A 83 13.03 -5.91 -10.13
CA GLY A 83 11.75 -5.22 -9.95
C GLY A 83 10.75 -5.71 -10.98
N TYR A 84 9.54 -6.11 -10.59
CA TYR A 84 8.60 -6.68 -11.55
C TYR A 84 7.17 -6.14 -11.51
N SER A 85 6.80 -5.24 -10.60
CA SER A 85 5.47 -4.61 -10.70
C SER A 85 5.44 -3.21 -10.14
N THR A 86 4.64 -2.36 -10.77
CA THR A 86 4.31 -1.03 -10.28
C THR A 86 2.81 -1.00 -10.02
N VAL A 87 2.43 -0.63 -8.80
CA VAL A 87 1.04 -0.43 -8.40
C VAL A 87 0.82 1.08 -8.33
N ASP A 88 -0.03 1.59 -9.22
CA ASP A 88 -0.47 2.98 -9.20
C ASP A 88 -1.68 3.13 -8.26
N LEU A 89 -1.45 3.71 -7.09
CA LEU A 89 -2.49 3.91 -6.08
C LEU A 89 -3.45 5.04 -6.46
N ILE A 90 -3.06 5.93 -7.39
CA ILE A 90 -3.96 6.94 -7.96
C ILE A 90 -5.05 6.25 -8.77
N SER A 91 -4.65 5.37 -9.69
CA SER A 91 -5.57 4.60 -10.52
C SER A 91 -6.49 3.68 -9.70
N LEU A 92 -6.02 3.17 -8.56
CA LEU A 92 -6.81 2.36 -7.64
C LEU A 92 -7.71 3.17 -6.68
N GLN A 93 -7.65 4.52 -6.73
CA GLN A 93 -8.28 5.41 -5.76
C GLN A 93 -7.89 5.11 -4.30
N GLN A 94 -6.65 4.66 -4.10
CA GLN A 94 -6.06 4.30 -2.81
C GLN A 94 -5.00 5.31 -2.33
N VAL A 95 -4.99 6.54 -2.88
CA VAL A 95 -4.00 7.57 -2.50
C VAL A 95 -4.11 7.94 -1.02
N ASN A 96 -5.35 8.13 -0.56
CA ASN A 96 -5.69 8.16 0.84
C ASN A 96 -6.23 6.79 1.20
N THR A 97 -5.31 5.86 1.46
CA THR A 97 -5.70 4.59 2.04
C THR A 97 -6.54 4.89 3.28
N ARG A 98 -7.76 4.38 3.36
CA ARG A 98 -8.48 4.39 4.65
C ARG A 98 -7.84 3.31 5.51
N ALA A 99 -7.88 3.43 6.84
CA ALA A 99 -7.36 2.35 7.67
C ALA A 99 -8.07 1.01 7.38
N GLY A 100 -7.30 -0.07 7.38
CA GLY A 100 -7.77 -1.41 7.00
C GLY A 100 -6.78 -2.10 6.07
N THR A 101 -7.30 -2.83 5.08
CA THR A 101 -6.50 -3.54 4.09
C THR A 101 -7.09 -3.38 2.70
N PHE A 102 -6.24 -3.53 1.69
CA PHE A 102 -6.67 -3.71 0.31
C PHE A 102 -5.74 -4.72 -0.38
N THR A 103 -6.22 -5.37 -1.44
CA THR A 103 -5.47 -6.41 -2.14
C THR A 103 -5.28 -6.02 -3.60
N VAL A 104 -4.08 -6.28 -4.12
CA VAL A 104 -3.74 -6.09 -5.53
C VAL A 104 -3.26 -7.41 -6.09
N SER A 105 -3.79 -7.80 -7.24
CA SER A 105 -3.37 -9.01 -7.95
C SER A 105 -2.14 -8.68 -8.80
N VAL A 106 -1.03 -9.39 -8.56
CA VAL A 106 0.27 -9.09 -9.15
C VAL A 106 0.74 -10.24 -10.04
N PRO A 107 1.09 -9.99 -11.30
CA PRO A 107 1.49 -11.06 -12.21
C PRO A 107 2.87 -11.64 -11.86
N LEU A 108 3.00 -12.97 -11.95
CA LEU A 108 4.26 -13.69 -11.79
C LEU A 108 4.65 -14.37 -13.11
N PRO A 109 5.24 -13.65 -14.09
CA PRO A 109 5.48 -14.22 -15.42
C PRO A 109 6.57 -15.28 -15.39
N ALA A 110 6.41 -16.30 -16.23
CA ALA A 110 7.43 -17.32 -16.45
C ALA A 110 8.76 -16.77 -16.99
N ALA A 111 8.74 -15.60 -17.65
CA ALA A 111 9.94 -14.96 -18.17
C ALA A 111 10.86 -14.38 -17.07
N VAL A 112 10.32 -14.13 -15.87
CA VAL A 112 11.08 -13.53 -14.75
C VAL A 112 11.28 -14.55 -13.64
N PHE A 113 10.25 -15.32 -13.30
CA PHE A 113 10.32 -16.39 -12.30
C PHE A 113 10.69 -17.71 -12.98
N VAL A 114 11.94 -17.84 -13.40
CA VAL A 114 12.46 -19.07 -14.02
C VAL A 114 12.88 -20.05 -12.93
N ILE A 115 11.93 -20.82 -12.42
CA ILE A 115 12.13 -21.81 -11.35
C ILE A 115 11.65 -23.19 -11.78
N ASN A 116 12.31 -24.25 -11.29
CA ASN A 116 11.98 -25.65 -11.57
C ASN A 116 11.53 -26.44 -10.33
N THR A 117 11.54 -25.78 -9.17
CA THR A 117 11.05 -26.29 -7.89
C THR A 117 10.49 -25.13 -7.09
N THR A 118 9.85 -25.43 -5.97
CA THR A 118 9.29 -24.42 -5.06
C THR A 118 10.40 -23.67 -4.34
N TYR A 119 10.31 -22.33 -4.31
CA TYR A 119 11.27 -21.47 -3.62
C TYR A 119 10.59 -20.35 -2.82
N THR A 120 11.25 -19.92 -1.76
CA THR A 120 10.86 -18.73 -0.99
C THR A 120 11.58 -17.50 -1.54
N PHE A 121 10.80 -16.46 -1.84
CA PHE A 121 11.27 -15.16 -2.27
C PHE A 121 10.94 -14.11 -1.21
N ASP A 122 11.86 -13.16 -1.03
CA ASP A 122 11.58 -11.91 -0.34
C ASP A 122 10.91 -10.95 -1.34
N LEU A 123 9.67 -10.60 -1.05
CA LEU A 123 8.92 -9.53 -1.71
C LEU A 123 9.20 -8.22 -0.99
N THR A 124 9.65 -7.20 -1.71
CA THR A 124 9.83 -5.85 -1.16
C THR A 124 8.92 -4.86 -1.88
N ALA A 125 8.14 -4.10 -1.11
CA ALA A 125 7.37 -2.96 -1.59
C ALA A 125 8.07 -1.65 -1.21
N ALA A 126 8.48 -0.88 -2.21
CA ALA A 126 8.84 0.53 -2.03
C ALA A 126 7.61 1.41 -2.24
N VAL A 127 7.09 1.96 -1.15
CA VAL A 127 5.96 2.88 -1.15
C VAL A 127 6.49 4.30 -1.21
N THR A 128 6.07 5.02 -2.25
CA THR A 128 6.37 6.45 -2.44
C THR A 128 5.21 7.29 -1.93
N SER A 129 5.53 8.30 -1.15
CA SER A 129 4.53 9.08 -0.42
C SER A 129 4.88 10.55 -0.34
N LEU A 130 3.86 11.38 -0.09
CA LEU A 130 4.02 12.74 0.42
C LEU A 130 3.52 12.78 1.87
N THR A 131 4.34 13.36 2.75
CA THR A 131 4.07 13.40 4.19
C THR A 131 4.06 14.82 4.73
N GLY A 132 3.11 15.11 5.62
CA GLY A 132 3.03 16.37 6.34
C GLY A 132 2.48 17.53 5.49
N PRO A 133 2.22 18.69 6.11
CA PRO A 133 1.65 19.85 5.44
C PRO A 133 2.57 20.43 4.35
N ALA A 134 3.88 20.16 4.42
CA ALA A 134 4.84 20.58 3.42
C ALA A 134 4.94 19.63 2.22
N ASN A 135 4.17 18.52 2.19
CA ASN A 135 4.24 17.48 1.16
C ASN A 135 5.66 16.98 0.94
N THR A 136 6.38 16.66 2.01
CA THR A 136 7.75 16.17 1.91
C THR A 136 7.74 14.77 1.29
N PRO A 137 8.54 14.50 0.24
CA PRO A 137 8.62 13.18 -0.35
C PRO A 137 9.27 12.18 0.61
N SER A 138 8.74 10.97 0.63
CA SER A 138 9.25 9.86 1.43
C SER A 138 9.17 8.55 0.66
N VAL A 139 10.14 7.67 0.90
CA VAL A 139 10.10 6.28 0.46
C VAL A 139 10.18 5.39 1.70
N ARG A 140 9.25 4.44 1.82
CA ARG A 140 9.26 3.40 2.86
C ARG A 140 9.33 2.04 2.21
N LEU A 141 10.08 1.14 2.83
CA LEU A 141 10.24 -0.24 2.37
C LEU A 141 9.51 -1.18 3.32
N PHE A 142 8.72 -2.08 2.76
CA PHE A 142 8.07 -3.17 3.48
C PHE A 142 8.47 -4.49 2.84
N THR A 143 8.75 -5.49 3.65
CA THR A 143 9.17 -6.81 3.18
C THR A 143 8.21 -7.88 3.66
N SER A 144 8.03 -8.92 2.84
CA SER A 144 7.31 -10.14 3.19
C SER A 144 7.91 -11.33 2.45
N GLN A 145 7.58 -12.54 2.87
CA GLN A 145 8.07 -13.77 2.26
C GLN A 145 6.95 -14.51 1.56
N ILE A 146 7.18 -14.85 0.30
CA ILE A 146 6.21 -15.55 -0.54
C ILE A 146 6.88 -16.83 -1.06
N VAL A 147 6.15 -17.95 -0.93
CA VAL A 147 6.57 -19.22 -1.53
C VAL A 147 5.98 -19.30 -2.93
N ILE A 148 6.82 -19.54 -3.93
CA ILE A 148 6.43 -19.62 -5.35
C ILE A 148 6.74 -21.01 -5.89
N GLU A 149 5.74 -21.66 -6.49
CA GLU A 149 5.85 -22.92 -7.22
C GLU A 149 5.92 -22.70 -8.74
N PRO A 150 6.56 -23.63 -9.50
CA PRO A 150 6.64 -23.56 -10.95
C PRO A 150 5.29 -23.57 -11.70
#